data_AF-A0A178X108-F1
#
_entry.id   AF-A0A178X108-F1
#
_cell.length_a   1.000
_cell.length_b   1.000
_cell.length_c   1.000
_cell.angle_alpha   90.00
_cell.angle_beta   90.00
_cell.angle_gamma   90.00
#
_symmetry.space_group_name_H-M   'P 1'
#
loop_
_entity.id
_entity.type
_entity.pdbx_description
1 polymer ?
#
loop_
_entity_poly.entity_id
_entity_poly.type
_entity_poly.pdbx_seq_one_letter_code
_entity_poly.pdbx_strand_id
1 'polypeptide(L)'
;MLVEQRTYDIDPGIPLPEFLDNYESLGLPAQKRILEGFLGYFTTEFGTQNQVRHFWAFRDLEDRRRRRAELAADPDWQACIKVVRPMIIRWDNTIMYPTGFSPIRELPVAPTEPLTAFSYGQTP
;
A
#
# COMPACT_ATOMS: atom_id res chain seq x y z
N MET A 1 2.56 -14.64 7.04
CA MET A 1 2.40 -13.25 6.54
C MET A 1 2.28 -13.29 5.03
N LEU A 2 1.44 -12.42 4.47
CA LEU A 2 1.33 -12.16 3.04
C LEU A 2 1.50 -10.67 2.76
N VAL A 3 1.91 -10.33 1.55
CA VAL A 3 2.01 -8.95 1.06
C VAL A 3 1.05 -8.78 -0.11
N GLU A 4 0.13 -7.83 0.02
CA GLU A 4 -0.72 -7.38 -1.09
C GLU A 4 -0.06 -6.18 -1.76
N GLN A 5 0.34 -6.35 -3.02
CA GLN A 5 0.62 -5.23 -3.92
C GLN A 5 -0.68 -4.79 -4.56
N ARG A 6 -0.88 -3.47 -4.65
CA ARG A 6 -1.98 -2.88 -5.40
C ARG A 6 -1.40 -1.86 -6.37
N THR A 7 -1.84 -1.94 -7.61
CA THR A 7 -1.38 -1.09 -8.72
C THR A 7 -2.57 -0.32 -9.25
N TYR A 8 -2.49 1.01 -9.27
CA TYR A 8 -3.55 1.87 -9.82
C TYR A 8 -2.98 2.72 -10.95
N ASP A 9 -3.64 2.68 -12.10
CA ASP A 9 -3.41 3.57 -13.23
C ASP A 9 -4.33 4.78 -13.04
N ILE A 10 -3.74 5.95 -12.86
CA ILE A 10 -4.45 7.21 -12.68
C ILE A 10 -4.73 7.79 -14.06
N ASP A 11 -5.90 8.40 -14.23
CA ASP A 11 -6.28 9.09 -15.47
C ASP A 11 -5.18 10.10 -15.86
N PRO A 12 -4.63 10.03 -17.08
CA PRO A 12 -3.63 10.99 -17.56
C PRO A 12 -4.11 12.45 -17.55
N GLY A 13 -5.42 12.70 -17.58
CA GLY A 13 -6.02 14.02 -17.45
C GLY A 13 -6.02 14.58 -16.02
N ILE A 14 -5.69 13.76 -15.02
CA ILE A 14 -5.58 14.16 -13.62
C ILE A 14 -4.09 14.28 -13.25
N PRO A 15 -3.64 15.42 -12.67
CA PRO A 15 -2.30 15.53 -12.13
C PRO A 15 -2.05 14.48 -11.05
N LEU A 16 -0.99 13.66 -11.22
CA LEU A 16 -0.64 12.66 -10.22
C LEU A 16 -0.46 13.24 -8.79
N PRO A 17 0.13 14.44 -8.60
CA PRO A 17 0.19 15.06 -7.27
C PRO A 17 -1.20 15.30 -6.66
N GLU A 18 -2.20 15.67 -7.44
CA GLU A 18 -3.56 15.87 -6.95
C GLU A 18 -4.15 14.56 -6.40
N PHE A 19 -3.94 13.44 -7.10
CA PHE A 19 -4.35 12.13 -6.60
C PHE A 19 -3.63 11.79 -5.28
N LEU A 20 -2.31 12.04 -5.21
CA LEU A 20 -1.50 11.74 -4.03
C LEU A 20 -1.91 12.58 -2.83
N ASP A 21 -2.13 13.88 -3.00
CA ASP A 21 -2.54 14.79 -1.92
C ASP A 21 -3.90 14.39 -1.34
N ASN A 22 -4.86 14.05 -2.23
CA ASN A 22 -6.17 13.56 -1.81
C ASN A 22 -6.07 12.22 -1.08
N TYR A 23 -5.23 11.30 -1.57
CA TYR A 23 -5.04 10.00 -0.93
C TYR A 23 -4.33 10.12 0.43
N GLU A 24 -3.25 10.90 0.52
CA GLU A 24 -2.49 11.10 1.75
C GLU A 24 -3.35 11.75 2.83
N SER A 25 -4.14 12.77 2.46
CA SER A 25 -4.96 13.53 3.40
C SER A 25 -6.19 12.75 3.86
N LEU A 26 -6.87 12.05 2.94
CA LEU A 26 -8.19 11.44 3.21
C LEU A 26 -8.12 9.93 3.43
N GLY A 27 -7.29 9.23 2.65
CA GLY A 27 -7.31 7.77 2.57
C GLY A 27 -6.30 7.09 3.49
N LEU A 28 -5.06 7.59 3.49
CA LEU A 28 -3.95 6.97 4.21
C LEU A 28 -4.17 6.87 5.73
N PRO A 29 -4.77 7.86 6.42
CA PRO A 29 -5.03 7.75 7.86
C PRO A 29 -5.96 6.57 8.21
N ALA A 30 -7.07 6.42 7.48
CA ALA A 30 -8.01 5.32 7.67
C ALA A 30 -7.36 3.96 7.35
N GLN A 31 -6.60 3.87 6.26
CA GLN A 31 -5.91 2.63 5.91
C GLN A 31 -4.83 2.25 6.93
N LYS A 32 -4.00 3.19 7.38
CA LYS A 32 -2.98 2.91 8.40
C LYS A 32 -3.59 2.43 9.71
N ARG A 33 -4.70 3.05 10.13
CA ARG A 33 -5.43 2.68 11.36
C ARG A 33 -6.07 1.29 11.27
N ILE A 34 -6.65 0.92 10.13
CA ILE A 34 -7.49 -0.28 10.01
C ILE A 34 -6.73 -1.47 9.41
N LEU A 35 -6.00 -1.26 8.31
CA LEU A 35 -5.27 -2.34 7.65
C LEU A 35 -4.01 -2.69 8.42
N GLU A 36 -3.39 -1.70 9.07
CA GLU A 36 -2.03 -1.77 9.63
C GLU A 36 -1.03 -2.31 8.58
N GLY A 37 0.24 -2.55 8.94
CA GLY A 37 1.17 -3.21 8.01
C GLY A 37 1.48 -2.44 6.72
N PHE A 38 1.46 -1.10 6.76
CA PHE A 38 1.88 -0.25 5.64
C PHE A 38 3.37 -0.45 5.34
N LEU A 39 3.70 -0.97 4.16
CA LEU A 39 5.10 -1.22 3.77
C LEU A 39 5.65 -0.12 2.88
N GLY A 40 4.80 0.53 2.08
CA GLY A 40 5.22 1.60 1.19
C GLY A 40 4.19 1.97 0.15
N TYR A 41 4.38 3.15 -0.43
CA TYR A 41 3.57 3.73 -1.48
C TYR A 41 4.51 4.45 -2.45
N PHE A 42 4.38 4.15 -3.74
CA PHE A 42 5.36 4.54 -4.75
C PHE A 42 4.65 5.05 -6.00
N THR A 43 5.26 6.04 -6.65
CA THR A 43 4.95 6.45 -8.02
C THR A 43 5.89 5.75 -8.99
N THR A 44 5.44 5.58 -10.24
CA THR A 44 6.27 4.98 -11.28
C THR A 44 7.06 6.08 -12.02
N GLU A 45 8.39 6.03 -11.95
CA GLU A 45 9.29 6.91 -12.71
C GLU A 45 9.50 6.39 -14.15
N PHE A 46 9.76 5.09 -14.29
CA PHE A 46 9.96 4.44 -15.59
C PHE A 46 9.02 3.23 -15.74
N GLY A 47 8.39 3.11 -16.92
CA GLY A 47 7.35 2.12 -17.20
C GLY A 47 6.00 2.77 -17.50
N THR A 48 4.90 2.18 -16.99
CA THR A 48 3.56 2.79 -17.08
C THR A 48 3.52 4.08 -16.27
N GLN A 49 3.45 5.22 -16.95
CA GLN A 49 3.39 6.54 -16.33
C GLN A 49 2.03 6.77 -15.65
N ASN A 50 1.95 7.77 -14.76
CA ASN A 50 0.75 8.06 -13.95
C ASN A 50 0.22 6.83 -13.18
N GLN A 51 1.12 5.99 -12.70
CA GLN A 51 0.77 4.78 -11.97
C GLN A 51 1.34 4.80 -10.56
N VAL A 52 0.53 4.39 -9.59
CA VAL A 52 0.94 4.17 -8.22
C VAL A 52 0.97 2.69 -7.86
N ARG A 53 1.93 2.31 -7.02
CA ARG A 53 2.07 0.96 -6.46
C ARG A 53 2.21 1.06 -4.95
N HIS A 54 1.43 0.27 -4.23
CA HIS A 54 1.48 0.29 -2.78
C HIS A 54 1.34 -1.10 -2.18
N PHE A 55 1.96 -1.28 -1.02
CA PHE A 55 2.19 -2.59 -0.42
C PHE A 55 1.67 -2.62 1.02
N TRP A 56 0.87 -3.65 1.30
CA TRP A 56 0.24 -3.87 2.60
C TRP A 56 0.52 -5.30 3.06
N ALA A 57 1.02 -5.45 4.29
CA ALA A 57 1.25 -6.75 4.90
C ALA A 57 0.06 -7.16 5.77
N PHE A 58 -0.30 -8.44 5.65
CA PHE A 58 -1.35 -9.09 6.45
C PHE A 58 -0.82 -10.40 7.03
N ARG A 59 -1.42 -10.87 8.11
CA ARG A 59 -1.01 -12.16 8.71
C ARG A 59 -1.26 -13.33 7.77
N ASP A 60 -2.47 -13.37 7.22
CA ASP A 60 -3.00 -14.39 6.33
C ASP A 60 -4.20 -13.81 5.52
N LEU A 61 -4.84 -14.64 4.68
CA LEU A 61 -5.94 -14.21 3.82
C LEU A 61 -7.21 -13.86 4.60
N GLU A 62 -7.43 -14.45 5.78
CA GLU A 62 -8.60 -14.20 6.60
C GLU A 62 -8.48 -12.88 7.35
N ASP A 63 -7.30 -12.60 7.92
CA ASP A 63 -6.97 -11.30 8.49
C ASP A 63 -7.11 -10.18 7.43
N ARG A 64 -6.60 -10.40 6.22
CA ARG A 64 -6.83 -9.50 5.08
C ARG A 64 -8.32 -9.28 4.82
N ARG A 65 -9.10 -10.36 4.70
CA ARG A 65 -10.54 -10.29 4.40
C ARG A 65 -11.27 -9.45 5.45
N ARG A 66 -11.00 -9.70 6.74
CA ARG A 66 -11.59 -8.98 7.87
C ARG A 66 -11.24 -7.49 7.83
N ARG A 67 -9.95 -7.14 7.77
CA ARG A 67 -9.50 -5.73 7.78
C ARG A 67 -9.98 -4.95 6.55
N ARG A 68 -10.02 -5.59 5.38
CA ARG A 68 -10.55 -4.98 4.15
C ARG A 68 -12.06 -4.75 4.22
N ALA A 69 -12.82 -5.64 4.86
CA ALA A 69 -14.25 -5.45 5.09
C ALA A 69 -14.51 -4.32 6.09
N GLU A 70 -13.74 -4.26 7.17
CA GLU A 70 -13.78 -3.17 8.15
C GLU A 70 -13.49 -1.82 7.49
N LEU A 71 -12.43 -1.74 6.68
CA LEU A 71 -12.08 -0.53 5.93
C LEU A 71 -13.20 -0.12 4.95
N ALA A 72 -13.85 -1.07 4.28
CA ALA A 72 -14.95 -0.76 3.37
C ALA A 72 -16.19 -0.16 4.07
N ALA A 73 -16.38 -0.47 5.35
CA ALA A 73 -17.46 0.07 6.18
C ALA A 73 -17.10 1.42 6.83
N ASP A 74 -15.83 1.82 6.82
CA ASP A 74 -15.34 3.03 7.48
C ASP A 74 -15.79 4.32 6.74
N PRO A 75 -16.43 5.29 7.44
CA PRO A 75 -16.93 6.51 6.83
C PRO A 75 -15.83 7.39 6.20
N ASP A 76 -14.67 7.50 6.83
CA ASP A 76 -13.55 8.31 6.33
C ASP A 76 -13.01 7.71 5.03
N TRP A 77 -12.89 6.37 5.00
CA TRP A 77 -12.53 5.65 3.78
C TRP A 77 -13.57 5.81 2.67
N GLN A 78 -14.86 5.75 2.99
CA GLN A 78 -15.92 5.98 2.01
C GLN A 78 -15.90 7.40 1.45
N ALA A 79 -15.61 8.41 2.28
CA ALA A 79 -15.44 9.78 1.83
C ALA A 79 -14.24 9.91 0.89
N CYS A 80 -13.09 9.32 1.22
CA CYS A 80 -11.91 9.26 0.36
C CYS A 80 -12.24 8.63 -1.01
N ILE A 81 -12.87 7.44 -1.01
CA ILE A 81 -13.18 6.70 -2.23
C ILE A 81 -14.06 7.48 -3.21
N LYS A 82 -14.97 8.33 -2.72
CA LYS A 82 -15.76 9.20 -3.59
C LYS A 82 -14.92 10.20 -4.38
N VAL A 83 -13.78 10.62 -3.82
CA VAL A 83 -12.85 11.57 -4.44
C VAL A 83 -11.83 10.85 -5.31
N VAL A 84 -11.15 9.83 -4.78
CA VAL A 84 -10.01 9.21 -5.47
C VAL A 84 -10.42 8.18 -6.52
N ARG A 85 -11.54 7.47 -6.36
CA ARG A 85 -11.91 6.38 -7.27
C ARG A 85 -12.24 6.84 -8.70
N PRO A 86 -12.90 7.99 -8.93
CA PRO A 86 -13.07 8.54 -10.27
C PRO A 86 -11.77 8.87 -10.99
N MET A 87 -10.68 9.10 -10.25
CA MET A 87 -9.36 9.40 -10.83
C MET A 87 -8.62 8.14 -11.31
N ILE A 88 -9.10 6.93 -10.97
CA ILE A 88 -8.43 5.67 -11.30
C ILE A 88 -9.13 5.02 -12.51
N ILE A 89 -8.40 4.82 -13.60
CA ILE A 89 -8.92 4.23 -14.84
C ILE A 89 -8.77 2.71 -14.88
N ARG A 90 -7.78 2.17 -14.15
CA ARG A 90 -7.52 0.74 -14.05
C ARG A 90 -6.85 0.42 -12.72
N TRP A 91 -7.18 -0.74 -12.14
CA TRP A 91 -6.50 -1.25 -10.97
C TRP A 91 -6.31 -2.77 -11.02
N ASP A 92 -5.24 -3.24 -10.40
CA ASP A 92 -4.99 -4.64 -10.11
C ASP A 92 -4.39 -4.83 -8.71
N ASN A 93 -4.43 -6.07 -8.23
CA ASN A 93 -3.77 -6.44 -6.99
C ASN A 93 -3.18 -7.85 -7.09
N THR A 94 -2.06 -8.06 -6.40
CA THR A 94 -1.35 -9.34 -6.35
C THR A 94 -1.04 -9.70 -4.91
N ILE A 95 -1.28 -10.95 -4.53
CA ILE A 95 -0.91 -11.51 -3.23
C ILE A 95 0.41 -12.26 -3.37
N MET A 96 1.36 -11.95 -2.51
CA MET A 96 2.70 -12.52 -2.52
C MET A 96 3.03 -13.09 -1.14
N TYR A 97 3.79 -14.18 -1.14
CA TYR A 97 4.38 -14.75 0.07
C TYR A 97 5.87 -14.37 0.11
N PRO A 98 6.36 -13.77 1.20
CA PRO A 98 7.80 -13.51 1.35
C PRO A 98 8.61 -14.80 1.24
N THR A 99 9.74 -14.75 0.53
CA THR A 99 10.70 -15.85 0.53
C THR A 99 11.47 -15.91 1.84
N GLY A 100 12.12 -17.03 2.12
CA GLY A 100 12.98 -17.21 3.29
C GLY A 100 14.25 -16.36 3.32
N PHE A 101 14.50 -15.49 2.33
CA PHE A 101 15.56 -14.48 2.32
C PHE A 101 15.02 -13.04 2.17
N SER A 102 13.70 -12.85 1.99
CA SER A 102 13.07 -11.52 2.00
C SER A 102 13.34 -10.81 3.32
N PRO A 103 13.55 -9.49 3.37
CA PRO A 103 13.68 -8.79 4.65
C PRO A 103 12.34 -8.41 5.27
N ILE A 104 11.26 -8.46 4.50
CA ILE A 104 9.90 -8.19 4.98
C ILE A 104 9.23 -9.55 5.17
N ARG A 105 9.29 -10.12 6.39
CA ARG A 105 8.77 -11.46 6.70
C ARG A 105 7.74 -11.50 7.81
N GLU A 106 7.89 -10.63 8.80
CA GLU A 106 7.02 -10.53 9.96
C GLU A 106 6.73 -9.05 10.25
N LEU A 107 5.61 -8.77 10.93
CA LEU A 107 5.25 -7.43 11.39
C LEU A 107 5.34 -7.36 12.92
N PRO A 108 5.84 -6.25 13.49
CA PRO A 108 6.37 -5.07 12.80
C PRO A 108 7.75 -5.35 12.16
N VAL A 109 8.05 -4.73 11.02
CA VAL A 109 9.41 -4.78 10.46
C VAL A 109 10.33 -4.00 11.39
N ALA A 110 11.11 -4.70 12.21
CA ALA A 110 12.03 -4.04 13.14
C ALA A 110 13.25 -3.48 12.37
N PRO A 111 13.65 -2.21 12.56
CA PRO A 111 14.81 -1.61 11.87
C PRO A 111 16.13 -2.32 12.17
N THR A 112 16.19 -3.08 13.27
CA THR A 112 17.37 -3.82 13.75
C THR A 112 17.47 -5.22 13.15
N GLU A 113 16.51 -5.66 12.34
CA GLU A 113 16.59 -6.98 11.71
C GLU A 113 17.61 -6.99 10.56
N PRO A 114 18.46 -8.03 10.49
CA PRO A 114 19.42 -8.18 9.40
C PRO A 114 18.68 -8.28 8.07
N LEU A 115 19.25 -7.66 7.02
CA LEU A 115 18.73 -7.58 5.65
C LEU A 115 17.62 -6.55 5.42
N THR A 116 17.11 -5.85 6.43
CA THR A 116 16.15 -4.76 6.21
C THR A 116 16.79 -3.62 5.40
N ALA A 117 15.98 -2.90 4.62
CA ALA A 117 16.43 -1.70 3.90
C ALA A 117 17.05 -0.64 4.83
N PHE A 118 16.73 -0.67 6.13
CA PHE A 118 17.28 0.21 7.16
C PHE A 118 18.71 -0.16 7.60
N SER A 119 19.13 -1.41 7.36
CA SER A 119 20.49 -1.89 7.60
C SER A 119 21.39 -1.84 6.35
N TYR A 120 20.86 -1.38 5.21
CA TYR A 120 21.59 -1.30 3.95
C TYR A 120 22.76 -0.31 4.06
N GLY A 121 23.98 -0.81 3.91
CA GLY A 121 25.21 -0.01 4.00
C GLY A 121 25.77 0.16 5.41
N GLN A 122 25.16 -0.46 6.43
CA GLN A 122 25.78 -0.54 7.76
C GLN A 122 26.63 -1.82 7.83
N THR A 123 27.94 -1.64 7.80
CA THR A 123 28.93 -2.70 8.11
C THR A 123 28.82 -3.07 9.59
N PRO A 124 29.04 -4.33 10.01
CA PRO A 124 28.99 -4.76 11.41
C PRO A 124 29.82 -3.89 12.36
#